data_AF-A0A0F0KLP0-F1
#
_entry.id   AF-A0A0F0KLP0-F1
#
_cell.length_a   1.000
_cell.length_b   1.000
_cell.length_c   1.000
_cell.angle_alpha   90.00
_cell.angle_beta   90.00
_cell.angle_gamma   90.00
#
_symmetry.space_group_name_H-M   'P 1'
#
loop_
_entity.id
_entity.type
_entity.pdbx_description
1 polymer ?
#
loop_
_entity_poly.entity_id
_entity_poly.type
_entity_poly.pdbx_seq_one_letter_code
_entity_poly.pdbx_strand_id
1 'polypeptide(L)'
;MPPLRIATAITMNASPHYSSTGDDAEGIAVGLMQICTLPSGPWNDPTAPGLGRVEREMIVEQWDVGSRADWLSMIDFLSIERRRRHAWMLHLSARNQRAAALGRPPRTQEWLAGIDHEGGDVTDARPFVAGIELIEREVRRSVGEDLLGPDLFVRTLDGYALGQAVAMTTWGVALGYADVPEARQIIRRISREARPSFESWADFGLSYLAGRVMHWSDGAVDEDAIAKFGDGWRDLKIALSSRRGPWNTLPWSTTQDLSSSQRIS
;
A
#
# COMPACT_ATOMS: atom_id res chain seq x y z
N MET A 1 2.30 16.50 9.80
CA MET A 1 1.66 15.85 10.97
C MET A 1 1.92 14.36 10.90
N PRO A 2 2.19 13.67 12.02
CA PRO A 2 2.42 12.21 12.03
C PRO A 2 1.18 11.45 11.50
N PRO A 3 1.33 10.20 11.03
CA PRO A 3 0.20 9.41 10.56
C PRO A 3 -0.81 9.21 11.70
N LEU A 4 -2.08 9.47 11.39
CA LEU A 4 -3.19 9.31 12.30
C LEU A 4 -3.31 7.85 12.74
N ARG A 5 -3.31 7.65 14.06
CA ARG A 5 -3.91 6.45 14.66
C ARG A 5 -4.81 6.90 15.80
N ILE A 6 -6.10 6.97 15.54
CA ILE A 6 -7.10 7.16 16.58
C ILE A 6 -7.55 5.76 17.02
N ALA A 7 -6.86 5.23 18.03
CA ALA A 7 -7.21 4.04 18.80
C ALA A 7 -7.18 2.65 18.11
N THR A 8 -7.26 1.64 18.98
CA THR A 8 -6.85 0.25 18.82
C THR A 8 -7.89 -0.63 18.13
N ALA A 9 -7.42 -1.49 17.21
CA ALA A 9 -8.12 -2.64 16.61
C ALA A 9 -9.44 -2.33 15.91
N ILE A 10 -9.36 -1.64 14.77
CA ILE A 10 -10.41 -1.76 13.77
C ILE A 10 -10.31 -3.17 13.19
N THR A 11 -11.28 -4.00 13.56
CA THR A 11 -11.44 -5.33 13.02
C THR A 11 -11.49 -5.26 11.50
N MET A 12 -10.65 -6.03 10.80
CA MET A 12 -10.72 -6.30 9.35
C MET A 12 -11.99 -7.10 8.98
N ASN A 13 -13.13 -6.74 9.56
CA ASN A 13 -14.42 -7.34 9.33
C ASN A 13 -14.96 -6.85 7.99
N ALA A 14 -15.54 -7.78 7.24
CA ALA A 14 -16.32 -7.46 6.06
C ALA A 14 -17.75 -7.07 6.47
N SER A 15 -18.33 -6.10 5.77
CA SER A 15 -19.75 -5.79 5.77
C SER A 15 -20.50 -6.91 5.03
N PRO A 16 -21.65 -7.37 5.54
CA PRO A 16 -22.51 -8.31 4.82
C PRO A 16 -23.23 -7.66 3.62
N HIS A 17 -23.21 -6.32 3.51
CA HIS A 17 -23.89 -5.58 2.44
C HIS A 17 -23.05 -5.43 1.17
N TYR A 18 -21.75 -5.73 1.25
CA TYR A 18 -20.81 -5.62 0.14
C TYR A 18 -20.10 -6.96 -0.08
N SER A 19 -19.73 -7.24 -1.33
CA SER A 19 -19.03 -8.49 -1.65
C SER A 19 -17.69 -8.57 -0.91
N SER A 20 -17.31 -9.76 -0.48
CA SER A 20 -15.97 -10.09 0.00
C SER A 20 -15.16 -10.90 -1.02
N THR A 21 -15.69 -11.05 -2.24
CA THR A 21 -15.07 -11.77 -3.36
C THR A 21 -15.29 -11.03 -4.69
N GLY A 22 -14.48 -11.35 -5.71
CA GLY A 22 -14.56 -10.77 -7.05
C GLY A 22 -14.00 -9.35 -7.14
N ASP A 23 -14.09 -8.77 -8.35
CA ASP A 23 -13.39 -7.54 -8.74
C ASP A 23 -13.62 -6.33 -7.80
N ASP A 24 -14.84 -6.15 -7.29
CA ASP A 24 -15.13 -5.05 -6.36
C ASP A 24 -14.40 -5.22 -5.02
N ALA A 25 -14.39 -6.45 -4.50
CA ALA A 25 -13.71 -6.79 -3.25
C ALA A 25 -12.19 -6.73 -3.45
N GLU A 26 -11.67 -7.24 -4.56
CA GLU A 26 -10.27 -7.14 -4.94
C GLU A 26 -9.82 -5.68 -5.08
N GLY A 27 -10.67 -4.83 -5.66
CA GLY A 27 -10.40 -3.41 -5.82
C GLY A 27 -10.22 -2.70 -4.49
N ILE A 28 -11.22 -2.78 -3.62
CA ILE A 28 -11.19 -2.08 -2.33
C ILE A 28 -10.16 -2.67 -1.36
N ALA A 29 -9.82 -3.96 -1.51
CA ALA A 29 -8.78 -4.62 -0.71
C ALA A 29 -7.38 -3.99 -0.88
N VAL A 30 -7.10 -3.29 -2.00
CA VAL A 30 -5.88 -2.48 -2.15
C VAL A 30 -5.78 -1.39 -1.08
N GLY A 31 -6.92 -0.82 -0.67
CA GLY A 31 -7.01 0.20 0.37
C GLY A 31 -7.05 -0.34 1.80
N LEU A 32 -7.13 -1.67 2.00
CA LEU A 32 -7.38 -2.30 3.31
C LEU A 32 -6.57 -1.69 4.45
N MET A 33 -5.24 -1.65 4.28
CA MET A 33 -4.32 -1.20 5.31
C MET A 33 -4.50 0.28 5.67
N GLN A 34 -4.92 1.11 4.72
CA GLN A 34 -5.17 2.53 4.94
C GLN A 34 -6.58 2.79 5.47
N ILE A 35 -7.59 2.08 4.97
CA ILE A 35 -8.98 2.19 5.44
C ILE A 35 -9.04 1.90 6.95
N CYS A 36 -8.26 0.93 7.42
CA CYS A 36 -8.18 0.53 8.82
C CYS A 36 -7.35 1.47 9.73
N THR A 37 -6.75 2.55 9.22
CA THR A 37 -6.05 3.53 10.08
C THR A 37 -7.01 4.54 10.73
N LEU A 38 -8.20 4.68 10.16
CA LEU A 38 -9.31 5.51 10.67
C LEU A 38 -10.52 4.63 10.91
N PRO A 39 -11.46 5.02 11.78
CA PRO A 39 -12.71 4.31 12.03
C PRO A 39 -13.65 4.35 10.82
N SER A 40 -13.17 4.01 9.62
CA SER A 40 -13.93 4.05 8.37
C SER A 40 -15.07 3.02 8.36
N GLY A 41 -14.99 1.97 9.18
CA GLY A 41 -15.95 0.86 9.17
C GLY A 41 -15.39 -0.39 8.50
N PRO A 42 -16.25 -1.29 7.99
CA PRO A 42 -15.82 -2.54 7.36
C PRO A 42 -14.96 -2.32 6.12
N TRP A 43 -13.95 -3.17 5.89
CA TRP A 43 -12.95 -2.92 4.85
C TRP A 43 -13.50 -2.94 3.42
N ASN A 44 -14.56 -3.70 3.17
CA ASN A 44 -15.19 -3.84 1.85
C ASN A 44 -16.34 -2.86 1.63
N ASP A 45 -16.57 -1.93 2.57
CA ASP A 45 -17.61 -0.91 2.46
C ASP A 45 -17.04 0.37 1.82
N PRO A 46 -17.45 0.73 0.59
CA PRO A 46 -16.94 1.90 -0.10
C PRO A 46 -17.51 3.22 0.45
N THR A 47 -18.41 3.19 1.45
CA THR A 47 -19.09 4.38 1.98
C THR A 47 -18.43 4.96 3.22
N ALA A 48 -17.41 4.28 3.77
CA ALA A 48 -16.75 4.63 5.01
C ALA A 48 -17.75 5.01 6.16
N PRO A 49 -18.71 4.13 6.49
CA PRO A 49 -19.85 4.46 7.35
C PRO A 49 -19.48 4.79 8.80
N GLY A 50 -18.29 4.40 9.25
CA GLY A 50 -17.83 4.68 10.61
C GLY A 50 -17.28 6.10 10.81
N LEU A 51 -17.07 6.87 9.74
CA LEU A 51 -16.54 8.23 9.86
C LEU A 51 -17.57 9.19 10.45
N GLY A 52 -17.27 9.69 11.65
CA GLY A 52 -18.01 10.75 12.31
C GLY A 52 -17.67 12.14 11.77
N ARG A 53 -18.27 13.17 12.39
CA ARG A 53 -18.05 14.57 11.99
C ARG A 53 -16.59 15.00 12.15
N VAL A 54 -15.98 14.63 13.28
CA VAL A 54 -14.59 15.01 13.61
C VAL A 54 -13.61 14.38 12.63
N GLU A 55 -13.79 13.09 12.29
CA GLU A 55 -12.92 12.42 11.34
C GLU A 55 -13.06 13.01 9.93
N ARG A 56 -14.27 13.40 9.51
CA ARG A 56 -14.50 14.05 8.22
C ARG A 56 -13.83 15.42 8.13
N GLU A 57 -14.00 16.27 9.16
CA GLU A 57 -13.35 17.58 9.24
C GLU A 57 -11.82 17.46 9.17
N MET A 58 -11.27 16.50 9.93
CA MET A 58 -9.84 16.20 9.94
C MET A 58 -9.32 15.68 8.58
N ILE A 59 -10.07 14.83 7.88
CA ILE A 59 -9.69 14.38 6.53
C ILE A 59 -9.61 15.57 5.58
N VAL A 60 -10.62 16.44 5.58
CA VAL A 60 -10.66 17.63 4.72
C VAL A 60 -9.45 18.53 4.99
N GLU A 61 -9.16 18.82 6.27
CA GLU A 61 -8.04 19.69 6.66
C GLU A 61 -6.68 19.07 6.33
N GLN A 62 -6.45 17.80 6.69
CA GLN A 62 -5.14 17.18 6.55
C GLN A 62 -4.77 16.88 5.10
N TRP A 63 -5.76 16.54 4.28
CA TRP A 63 -5.54 16.17 2.88
C TRP A 63 -5.79 17.33 1.93
N ASP A 64 -6.23 18.48 2.44
CA ASP A 64 -6.57 19.66 1.64
C ASP A 64 -7.61 19.32 0.54
N VAL A 65 -8.64 18.55 0.93
CA VAL A 65 -9.70 18.08 0.02
C VAL A 65 -11.01 18.78 0.33
N GLY A 66 -11.04 20.11 0.20
CA GLY A 66 -12.21 20.95 0.52
C GLY A 66 -13.38 20.81 -0.47
N SER A 67 -13.10 20.33 -1.67
CA SER A 67 -14.09 20.15 -2.72
C SER A 67 -13.93 18.81 -3.44
N ARG A 68 -14.95 18.47 -4.25
CA ARG A 68 -14.88 17.32 -5.17
C ARG A 68 -13.69 17.40 -6.14
N ALA A 69 -13.35 18.61 -6.61
CA ALA A 69 -12.24 18.79 -7.54
C ALA A 69 -10.89 18.52 -6.86
N ASP A 70 -10.71 18.99 -5.63
CA ASP A 70 -9.51 18.74 -4.83
C ASP A 70 -9.38 17.25 -4.51
N TRP A 71 -10.50 16.61 -4.15
CA TRP A 71 -10.57 15.17 -3.89
C TRP A 71 -10.16 14.32 -5.11
N LEU A 72 -10.69 14.61 -6.31
CA LEU A 72 -10.27 13.91 -7.53
C LEU A 72 -8.79 14.15 -7.83
N SER A 73 -8.32 15.38 -7.67
CA SER A 73 -6.91 15.75 -7.89
C SER A 73 -5.98 15.00 -6.93
N MET A 74 -6.40 14.83 -5.67
CA MET A 74 -5.65 14.05 -4.67
C MET A 74 -5.61 12.56 -5.04
N ILE A 75 -6.71 11.99 -5.53
CA ILE A 75 -6.73 10.59 -6.02
C ILE A 75 -5.77 10.41 -7.19
N ASP A 76 -5.76 11.34 -8.15
CA ASP A 76 -4.87 11.29 -9.30
C ASP A 76 -3.41 11.45 -8.89
N PHE A 77 -3.10 12.38 -7.98
CA PHE A 77 -1.76 12.49 -7.39
C PHE A 77 -1.30 11.18 -6.73
N LEU A 78 -2.16 10.56 -5.91
CA LEU A 78 -1.82 9.32 -5.21
C LEU A 78 -1.71 8.10 -6.13
N SER A 79 -2.46 8.07 -7.24
CA SER A 79 -2.48 6.94 -8.18
C SER A 79 -1.46 7.05 -9.32
N ILE A 80 -1.11 8.27 -9.74
CA ILE A 80 -0.21 8.55 -10.87
C ILE A 80 1.20 8.90 -10.37
N GLU A 81 1.32 9.96 -9.56
CA GLU A 81 2.62 10.43 -9.06
C GLU A 81 3.15 9.55 -7.91
N ARG A 82 2.23 8.94 -7.16
CA ARG A 82 2.50 7.92 -6.12
C ARG A 82 3.53 8.32 -5.07
N ARG A 83 3.68 9.63 -4.79
CA ARG A 83 4.68 10.18 -3.84
C ARG A 83 6.13 9.74 -4.14
N ARG A 84 6.45 9.42 -5.40
CA ARG A 84 7.76 8.90 -5.79
C ARG A 84 8.85 9.95 -5.60
N ARG A 85 10.01 9.50 -5.11
CA ARG A 85 11.25 10.27 -5.14
C ARG A 85 12.19 9.66 -6.16
N HIS A 86 12.67 10.48 -7.09
CA HIS A 86 13.43 9.99 -8.24
C HIS A 86 14.64 9.13 -7.83
N ALA A 87 15.44 9.61 -6.86
CA ALA A 87 16.60 8.87 -6.35
C ALA A 87 16.23 7.49 -5.79
N TRP A 88 15.15 7.39 -5.00
CA TRP A 88 14.69 6.13 -4.42
C TRP A 88 14.21 5.15 -5.48
N MET A 89 13.52 5.65 -6.52
CA MET A 89 13.07 4.83 -7.63
C MET A 89 14.24 4.29 -8.45
N LEU A 90 15.30 5.08 -8.67
CA LEU A 90 16.53 4.61 -9.30
C LEU A 90 17.18 3.50 -8.47
N HIS A 91 17.32 3.69 -7.16
CA HIS A 91 17.92 2.66 -6.29
C HIS A 91 17.13 1.35 -6.32
N LEU A 92 15.79 1.40 -6.27
CA LEU A 92 14.95 0.20 -6.35
C LEU A 92 14.97 -0.42 -7.76
N SER A 93 15.05 0.39 -8.82
CA SER A 93 15.22 -0.10 -10.19
C SER A 93 16.50 -0.92 -10.32
N ALA A 94 17.62 -0.40 -9.81
CA ALA A 94 18.89 -1.12 -9.77
C ALA A 94 18.77 -2.44 -9.00
N ARG A 95 18.05 -2.44 -7.86
CA ARG A 95 17.78 -3.67 -7.09
C ARG A 95 17.04 -4.71 -7.92
N ASN A 96 15.96 -4.29 -8.58
CA ASN A 96 15.08 -5.16 -9.36
C ASN A 96 15.82 -5.77 -10.56
N GLN A 97 16.61 -4.97 -11.27
CA GLN A 97 17.43 -5.46 -12.38
C GLN A 97 18.48 -6.47 -11.91
N ARG A 98 19.15 -6.20 -10.78
CA ARG A 98 20.09 -7.16 -10.17
C ARG A 98 19.39 -8.43 -9.71
N ALA A 99 18.22 -8.33 -9.10
CA ALA A 99 17.44 -9.48 -8.68
C ALA A 99 17.04 -10.37 -9.86
N ALA A 100 16.58 -9.75 -10.95
CA ALA A 100 16.22 -10.46 -12.18
C ALA A 100 17.42 -11.20 -12.79
N ALA A 101 18.61 -10.57 -12.81
CA ALA A 101 19.82 -11.19 -13.31
C ALA A 101 20.33 -12.35 -12.43
N LEU A 102 20.13 -12.26 -11.11
CA LEU A 102 20.59 -13.26 -10.14
C LEU A 102 19.57 -14.39 -9.90
N GLY A 103 18.29 -14.18 -10.22
CA GLY A 103 17.20 -15.08 -9.86
C GLY A 103 16.91 -15.13 -8.35
N ARG A 104 17.39 -14.15 -7.58
CA ARG A 104 17.20 -14.02 -6.13
C ARG A 104 17.36 -12.56 -5.69
N PRO A 105 16.90 -12.17 -4.49
CA PRO A 105 17.20 -10.84 -3.96
C PRO A 105 18.73 -10.60 -3.88
N PRO A 106 19.24 -9.44 -4.35
CA PRO A 106 20.65 -9.11 -4.25
C PRO A 106 21.04 -8.84 -2.79
N ARG A 107 22.27 -9.18 -2.44
CA ARG A 107 22.90 -8.76 -1.18
C ARG A 107 23.22 -7.28 -1.24
N THR A 108 23.41 -6.64 -0.09
CA THR A 108 23.74 -5.20 0.05
C THR A 108 24.84 -4.74 -0.92
N GLN A 109 25.96 -5.47 -1.00
CA GLN A 109 27.08 -5.11 -1.89
C GLN A 109 26.70 -5.22 -3.39
N GLU A 110 25.92 -6.23 -3.75
CA GLU A 110 25.45 -6.44 -5.13
C GLU A 110 24.45 -5.35 -5.54
N TRP A 111 23.61 -4.92 -4.59
CA TRP A 111 22.68 -3.82 -4.80
C TRP A 111 23.43 -2.48 -4.97
N LEU A 112 24.34 -2.15 -4.07
CA LEU A 112 25.16 -0.93 -4.17
C LEU A 112 25.99 -0.90 -5.47
N ALA A 113 26.54 -2.04 -5.90
CA ALA A 113 27.22 -2.15 -7.19
C ALA A 113 26.26 -2.03 -8.39
N GLY A 114 24.98 -2.38 -8.23
CA GLY A 114 23.94 -2.05 -9.21
C GLY A 114 23.71 -0.55 -9.32
N ILE A 115 23.60 0.14 -8.18
CA ILE A 115 23.39 1.59 -8.14
C ILE A 115 24.57 2.33 -8.75
N ASP A 116 25.81 1.96 -8.40
CA ASP A 116 27.04 2.52 -8.97
C ASP A 116 27.10 2.35 -10.50
N HIS A 117 26.73 1.15 -10.98
CA HIS A 117 26.70 0.85 -12.41
C HIS A 117 25.68 1.70 -13.18
N GLU A 118 24.57 2.06 -12.56
CA GLU A 118 23.56 2.98 -13.13
C GLU A 118 23.94 4.46 -12.97
N GLY A 119 25.11 4.76 -12.42
CA GLY A 119 25.63 6.12 -12.24
C GLY A 119 25.11 6.82 -10.99
N GLY A 120 24.54 6.09 -10.02
CA GLY A 120 24.11 6.63 -8.74
C GLY A 120 25.26 6.77 -7.73
N ASP A 121 25.14 7.72 -6.79
CA ASP A 121 26.10 7.88 -5.70
C ASP A 121 25.88 6.81 -4.62
N VAL A 122 26.87 5.93 -4.46
CA VAL A 122 26.86 4.86 -3.45
C VAL A 122 26.84 5.41 -2.03
N THR A 123 27.49 6.55 -1.76
CA THR A 123 27.55 7.15 -0.43
C THR A 123 26.15 7.60 0.01
N ASP A 124 25.43 8.27 -0.89
CA ASP A 124 24.06 8.73 -0.66
C ASP A 124 23.05 7.57 -0.64
N ALA A 125 23.32 6.48 -1.37
CA ALA A 125 22.46 5.31 -1.41
C ALA A 125 22.53 4.42 -0.14
N ARG A 126 23.64 4.46 0.61
CA ARG A 126 23.86 3.57 1.78
C ARG A 126 22.76 3.69 2.84
N PRO A 127 22.35 4.89 3.31
CA PRO A 127 21.25 5.02 4.27
C PRO A 127 19.93 4.47 3.74
N PHE A 128 19.63 4.69 2.45
CA PHE A 128 18.43 4.16 1.81
C PHE A 128 18.41 2.62 1.80
N VAL A 129 19.50 2.00 1.37
CA VAL A 129 19.64 0.53 1.33
C VAL A 129 19.50 -0.05 2.73
N ALA A 130 20.22 0.49 3.71
CA ALA A 130 20.16 0.03 5.09
C ALA A 130 18.74 0.18 5.69
N GLY A 131 18.05 1.28 5.38
CA GLY A 131 16.68 1.52 5.82
C GLY A 131 15.67 0.51 5.26
N ILE A 132 15.75 0.21 3.97
CA ILE A 132 14.89 -0.82 3.34
C ILE A 132 15.16 -2.21 3.93
N GLU A 133 16.44 -2.59 4.11
CA GLU A 133 16.80 -3.88 4.71
C GLU A 133 16.35 -3.99 6.18
N LEU A 134 16.43 -2.88 6.93
CA LEU A 134 15.87 -2.79 8.29
C LEU A 134 14.35 -3.02 8.25
N ILE A 135 13.61 -2.28 7.43
CA ILE A 135 12.14 -2.48 7.30
C ILE A 135 11.80 -3.93 6.96
N GLU A 136 12.44 -4.52 5.94
CA GLU A 136 12.17 -5.89 5.52
C GLU A 136 12.41 -6.91 6.63
N ARG A 137 13.49 -6.74 7.39
CA ARG A 137 13.80 -7.58 8.55
C ARG A 137 12.73 -7.44 9.63
N GLU A 138 12.35 -6.22 9.97
CA GLU A 138 11.39 -5.93 11.04
C GLU A 138 9.98 -6.43 10.72
N VAL A 139 9.54 -6.20 9.47
CA VAL A 139 8.26 -6.70 8.95
C VAL A 139 8.26 -8.23 8.95
N ARG A 140 9.31 -8.88 8.43
CA ARG A 140 9.43 -10.35 8.41
C ARG A 140 9.40 -10.96 9.81
N ARG A 141 10.13 -10.37 10.77
CA ARG A 141 10.13 -10.82 12.17
C ARG A 141 8.74 -10.76 12.78
N SER A 142 7.97 -9.72 12.46
CA SER A 142 6.69 -9.44 13.11
C SER A 142 5.52 -10.18 12.47
N VAL A 143 5.53 -10.30 11.15
CA VAL A 143 4.50 -10.98 10.37
C VAL A 143 4.69 -12.50 10.44
N GLY A 144 5.91 -12.99 10.21
CA GLY A 144 6.26 -14.41 10.13
C GLY A 144 6.83 -14.78 8.75
N GLU A 145 7.84 -15.65 8.74
CA GLU A 145 8.52 -16.11 7.52
C GLU A 145 7.64 -17.01 6.64
N ASP A 146 6.60 -17.60 7.23
CA ASP A 146 5.58 -18.40 6.54
C ASP A 146 4.70 -17.55 5.61
N LEU A 147 4.45 -16.29 5.98
CA LEU A 147 3.65 -15.35 5.20
C LEU A 147 4.52 -14.46 4.30
N LEU A 148 5.76 -14.17 4.72
CA LEU A 148 6.71 -13.36 3.97
C LEU A 148 7.98 -14.17 3.69
N GLY A 149 7.95 -14.88 2.56
CA GLY A 149 9.03 -15.76 2.13
C GLY A 149 10.41 -15.08 2.03
N PRO A 150 11.48 -15.88 1.99
CA PRO A 150 12.86 -15.38 1.94
C PRO A 150 13.16 -14.59 0.66
N ASP A 151 12.48 -14.92 -0.45
CA ASP A 151 12.67 -14.26 -1.74
C ASP A 151 11.82 -13.00 -1.90
N LEU A 152 10.96 -12.67 -0.93
CA LEU A 152 10.14 -11.47 -0.97
C LEU A 152 10.93 -10.26 -0.47
N PHE A 153 10.99 -9.21 -1.28
CA PHE A 153 11.67 -7.96 -0.98
C PHE A 153 10.93 -6.77 -1.57
N VAL A 154 11.22 -5.57 -1.08
CA VAL A 154 10.65 -4.32 -1.56
C VAL A 154 11.17 -4.02 -2.97
N ARG A 155 10.28 -4.14 -3.95
CA ARG A 155 10.54 -3.79 -5.37
C ARG A 155 10.17 -2.35 -5.72
N THR A 156 9.22 -1.79 -4.98
CA THR A 156 8.68 -0.43 -5.15
C THR A 156 8.12 0.07 -3.82
N LEU A 157 7.97 1.39 -3.67
CA LEU A 157 7.31 2.03 -2.52
C LEU A 157 5.88 2.51 -2.84
N ASP A 158 5.40 2.22 -4.05
CA ASP A 158 4.11 2.68 -4.57
C ASP A 158 2.90 2.20 -3.74
N GLY A 159 3.03 1.06 -3.05
CA GLY A 159 1.91 0.44 -2.32
C GLY A 159 1.26 1.39 -1.31
N TYR A 160 2.05 2.26 -0.68
CA TYR A 160 1.54 3.21 0.31
C TYR A 160 0.63 4.27 -0.33
N ALA A 161 1.03 4.85 -1.46
CA ALA A 161 0.22 5.86 -2.15
C ALA A 161 -1.03 5.23 -2.77
N LEU A 162 -0.93 4.01 -3.30
CA LEU A 162 -2.07 3.29 -3.87
C LEU A 162 -3.11 2.91 -2.81
N GLY A 163 -2.68 2.45 -1.64
CA GLY A 163 -3.57 2.22 -0.50
C GLY A 163 -4.28 3.50 -0.05
N GLN A 164 -3.56 4.64 -0.03
CA GLN A 164 -4.13 5.96 0.23
C GLN A 164 -5.14 6.39 -0.84
N ALA A 165 -4.88 6.14 -2.13
CA ALA A 165 -5.80 6.50 -3.20
C ALA A 165 -7.16 5.78 -3.05
N VAL A 166 -7.14 4.48 -2.73
CA VAL A 166 -8.38 3.70 -2.51
C VAL A 166 -9.11 4.18 -1.25
N ALA A 167 -8.41 4.39 -0.13
CA ALA A 167 -9.05 4.93 1.07
C ALA A 167 -9.62 6.35 0.87
N MET A 168 -8.89 7.23 0.18
CA MET A 168 -9.38 8.55 -0.19
C MET A 168 -10.65 8.45 -1.02
N THR A 169 -10.74 7.45 -1.90
CA THR A 169 -11.95 7.21 -2.71
C THR A 169 -13.14 6.83 -1.82
N THR A 170 -12.97 5.98 -0.82
CA THR A 170 -14.07 5.61 0.11
C THR A 170 -14.47 6.78 1.01
N TRP A 171 -13.50 7.57 1.48
CA TRP A 171 -13.76 8.77 2.26
C TRP A 171 -14.52 9.83 1.46
N GLY A 172 -14.29 9.93 0.15
CA GLY A 172 -15.03 10.82 -0.74
C GLY A 172 -16.55 10.58 -0.73
N VAL A 173 -16.98 9.32 -0.58
CA VAL A 173 -18.41 9.00 -0.43
C VAL A 173 -18.95 9.51 0.91
N ALA A 174 -18.22 9.31 2.01
CA ALA A 174 -18.61 9.83 3.33
C ALA A 174 -18.63 11.37 3.40
N LEU A 175 -17.79 12.03 2.60
CA LEU A 175 -17.74 13.48 2.45
C LEU A 175 -18.79 14.03 1.48
N GLY A 176 -19.48 13.17 0.74
CA GLY A 176 -20.51 13.56 -0.24
C GLY A 176 -19.96 14.04 -1.58
N TYR A 177 -18.70 13.72 -1.92
CA TYR A 177 -18.08 14.07 -3.19
C TYR A 177 -18.40 13.11 -4.33
N ALA A 178 -18.81 11.88 -4.02
CA ALA A 178 -19.15 10.85 -4.99
C ALA A 178 -20.24 9.91 -4.46
N ASP A 179 -20.92 9.20 -5.36
CA ASP A 179 -21.78 8.09 -5.02
C ASP A 179 -21.02 6.74 -5.05
N VAL A 180 -21.68 5.67 -4.59
CA VAL A 180 -21.07 4.33 -4.55
C VAL A 180 -20.69 3.80 -5.93
N PRO A 181 -21.54 3.89 -6.98
CA PRO A 181 -21.15 3.49 -8.33
C PRO A 181 -19.88 4.18 -8.84
N GLU A 182 -19.76 5.49 -8.68
CA GLU A 182 -18.58 6.25 -9.08
C GLU A 182 -17.34 5.81 -8.29
N ALA A 183 -17.45 5.71 -6.96
CA ALA A 183 -16.35 5.27 -6.11
C ALA A 183 -15.82 3.88 -6.52
N ARG A 184 -16.72 2.94 -6.84
CA ARG A 184 -16.32 1.61 -7.34
C ARG A 184 -15.57 1.69 -8.67
N GLN A 185 -16.00 2.54 -9.59
CA GLN A 185 -15.29 2.72 -10.87
C GLN A 185 -13.86 3.24 -10.66
N ILE A 186 -13.70 4.24 -9.79
CA ILE A 186 -12.39 4.80 -9.43
C ILE A 186 -11.51 3.74 -8.76
N ILE A 187 -12.04 3.01 -7.77
CA ILE A 187 -11.31 1.93 -7.08
C ILE A 187 -10.85 0.84 -8.06
N ARG A 188 -11.72 0.39 -8.98
CA ARG A 188 -11.36 -0.58 -10.01
C ARG A 188 -10.25 -0.07 -10.93
N ARG A 189 -10.27 1.22 -11.29
CA ARG A 189 -9.20 1.86 -12.09
C ARG A 189 -7.87 1.79 -11.34
N ILE A 190 -7.84 2.28 -10.10
CA ILE A 190 -6.63 2.29 -9.25
C ILE A 190 -6.08 0.87 -9.10
N SER A 191 -6.94 -0.09 -8.75
CA SER A 191 -6.53 -1.48 -8.57
C SER A 191 -5.94 -2.08 -9.84
N ARG A 192 -6.61 -1.92 -10.99
CA ARG A 192 -6.12 -2.41 -12.29
C ARG A 192 -4.75 -1.82 -12.66
N GLU A 193 -4.52 -0.54 -12.37
CA GLU A 193 -3.25 0.14 -12.61
C GLU A 193 -2.15 -0.22 -11.59
N ALA A 194 -2.54 -0.69 -10.40
CA ALA A 194 -1.63 -1.19 -9.37
C ALA A 194 -1.15 -2.61 -9.64
N ARG A 195 -2.02 -3.49 -10.17
CA ARG A 195 -1.76 -4.94 -10.31
C ARG A 195 -0.40 -5.27 -10.95
N PRO A 196 0.04 -4.62 -12.06
CA PRO A 196 1.31 -4.97 -12.70
C PRO A 196 2.56 -4.63 -11.88
N SER A 197 2.45 -3.79 -10.85
CA SER A 197 3.60 -3.38 -10.01
C SER A 197 3.93 -4.36 -8.88
N PHE A 198 3.10 -5.39 -8.65
CA PHE A 198 3.28 -6.36 -7.57
C PHE A 198 2.91 -7.76 -8.01
N GLU A 199 3.51 -8.75 -7.34
CA GLU A 199 3.32 -10.18 -7.65
C GLU A 199 2.26 -10.85 -6.76
N SER A 200 1.96 -10.26 -5.59
CA SER A 200 1.01 -10.83 -4.63
C SER A 200 0.53 -9.78 -3.62
N TRP A 201 -0.47 -10.14 -2.79
CA TRP A 201 -0.86 -9.31 -1.65
C TRP A 201 0.26 -9.12 -0.62
N ALA A 202 1.11 -10.13 -0.43
CA ALA A 202 2.26 -10.03 0.47
C ALA A 202 3.28 -8.99 -0.04
N ASP A 203 3.54 -8.99 -1.36
CA ASP A 203 4.40 -8.00 -2.04
C ASP A 203 3.82 -6.58 -1.94
N PHE A 204 2.53 -6.43 -2.21
CA PHE A 204 1.82 -5.15 -2.04
C PHE A 204 1.88 -4.66 -0.58
N GLY A 205 1.60 -5.53 0.39
CA GLY A 205 1.62 -5.20 1.81
C GLY A 205 3.01 -4.78 2.31
N LEU A 206 4.06 -5.49 1.87
CA LEU A 206 5.45 -5.13 2.17
C LEU A 206 5.79 -3.75 1.59
N SER A 207 5.42 -3.49 0.33
CA SER A 207 5.59 -2.18 -0.30
C SER A 207 4.82 -1.07 0.44
N TYR A 208 3.59 -1.32 0.87
CA TYR A 208 2.79 -0.37 1.64
C TYR A 208 3.49 0.05 2.94
N LEU A 209 3.96 -0.92 3.72
CA LEU A 209 4.62 -0.63 5.00
C LEU A 209 5.96 0.07 4.79
N ALA A 210 6.75 -0.38 3.81
CA ALA A 210 8.02 0.27 3.47
C ALA A 210 7.81 1.70 2.99
N GLY A 211 6.87 1.93 2.07
CA GLY A 211 6.52 3.26 1.59
C GLY A 211 6.06 4.19 2.70
N ARG A 212 5.27 3.69 3.65
CA ARG A 212 4.81 4.46 4.81
C ARG A 212 5.97 4.88 5.71
N VAL A 213 6.83 3.93 6.11
CA VAL A 213 7.97 4.24 6.99
C VAL A 213 8.91 5.21 6.29
N MET A 214 9.32 4.92 5.05
CA MET A 214 10.20 5.77 4.26
C MET A 214 9.64 7.19 4.07
N HIS A 215 8.34 7.33 3.79
CA HIS A 215 7.71 8.64 3.62
C HIS A 215 7.78 9.48 4.91
N TRP A 216 7.44 8.89 6.05
CA TRP A 216 7.34 9.62 7.31
C TRP A 216 8.68 9.83 8.02
N SER A 217 9.67 8.98 7.75
CA SER A 217 11.04 9.15 8.23
C SER A 217 11.90 10.01 7.31
N ASP A 218 11.35 10.47 6.17
CA ASP A 218 12.11 11.16 5.12
C ASP A 218 13.28 10.32 4.56
N GLY A 219 13.21 9.00 4.70
CA GLY A 219 14.27 8.06 4.36
C GLY A 219 15.34 7.84 5.44
N ALA A 220 15.31 8.60 6.55
CA ALA A 220 16.16 8.39 7.71
C ALA A 220 15.56 7.27 8.59
N VAL A 221 15.72 6.02 8.15
CA VAL A 221 15.14 4.86 8.85
C VAL A 221 16.15 4.27 9.84
N ASP A 222 15.80 4.36 11.11
CA ASP A 222 16.45 3.71 12.24
C ASP A 222 15.39 3.00 13.12
N GLU A 223 15.81 2.45 14.26
CA GLU A 223 14.92 1.75 15.19
C GLU A 223 13.83 2.67 15.77
N ASP A 224 14.11 3.97 15.95
CA ASP A 224 13.15 4.95 16.46
C ASP A 224 12.07 5.25 15.40
N ALA A 225 12.48 5.42 14.13
CA ALA A 225 11.57 5.56 13.01
C ALA A 225 10.67 4.33 12.85
N ILE A 226 11.24 3.13 13.01
CA ILE A 226 10.51 1.87 13.00
C ILE A 226 9.48 1.82 14.14
N ALA A 227 9.89 2.13 15.37
CA ALA A 227 8.97 2.13 16.51
C ALA A 227 7.81 3.13 16.33
N LYS A 228 8.08 4.27 15.69
CA LYS A 228 7.10 5.34 15.47
C LYS A 228 6.16 5.09 14.29
N PHE A 229 6.64 4.48 13.20
CA PHE A 229 5.90 4.39 11.93
C PHE A 229 5.60 2.96 11.46
N GLY A 230 6.19 1.93 12.10
CA GLY A 230 6.06 0.51 11.77
C GLY A 230 4.85 -0.19 12.41
N ASP A 231 3.86 0.53 12.93
CA ASP A 231 2.77 -0.04 13.73
C ASP A 231 1.76 -0.92 12.96
N GLY A 232 1.85 -0.95 11.62
CA GLY A 232 0.96 -1.71 10.72
C GLY A 232 1.34 -3.19 10.53
N TRP A 233 2.40 -3.71 11.17
CA TRP A 233 2.83 -5.10 10.96
C TRP A 233 1.81 -6.13 11.42
N ARG A 234 1.13 -5.87 12.55
CA ARG A 234 0.06 -6.75 13.04
C ARG A 234 -1.11 -6.80 12.06
N ASP A 235 -1.43 -5.65 11.46
CA ASP A 235 -2.53 -5.54 10.50
C ASP A 235 -2.19 -6.30 9.22
N LEU A 236 -0.94 -6.21 8.73
CA LEU A 236 -0.48 -7.03 7.60
C LEU A 236 -0.56 -8.53 7.91
N LYS A 237 -0.12 -8.93 9.11
CA LYS A 237 -0.25 -10.32 9.54
C LYS A 237 -1.68 -10.79 9.54
N ILE A 238 -2.63 -10.00 10.05
CA ILE A 238 -4.05 -10.34 10.04
C ILE A 238 -4.60 -10.40 8.62
N ALA A 239 -4.23 -9.47 7.74
CA ALA A 239 -4.68 -9.46 6.35
C ALA A 239 -4.26 -10.72 5.59
N LEU A 240 -3.00 -11.15 5.78
CA LEU A 240 -2.40 -12.32 5.13
C LEU A 240 -2.72 -13.65 5.84
N SER A 241 -3.10 -13.64 7.12
CA SER A 241 -3.34 -14.86 7.89
C SER A 241 -4.81 -15.29 7.90
N SER A 242 -5.03 -16.61 8.01
CA SER A 242 -6.31 -17.26 8.36
C SER A 242 -7.43 -17.20 7.31
N ARG A 243 -8.46 -18.06 7.47
CA ARG A 243 -9.67 -18.13 6.60
C ARG A 243 -10.50 -16.83 6.54
N ARG A 244 -10.17 -15.81 7.34
CA ARG A 244 -10.91 -14.53 7.40
C ARG A 244 -10.06 -13.33 6.99
N GLY A 245 -8.75 -13.49 6.77
CA GLY A 245 -7.90 -12.43 6.25
C GLY A 245 -8.30 -12.12 4.80
N PRO A 246 -8.71 -10.89 4.46
CA PRO A 246 -9.21 -10.58 3.13
C PRO A 246 -8.19 -10.87 2.03
N TRP A 247 -6.90 -10.66 2.29
CA TRP A 247 -5.83 -10.92 1.33
C TRP A 247 -5.44 -12.40 1.22
N ASN A 248 -5.84 -13.24 2.17
CA ASN A 248 -5.71 -14.70 2.04
C ASN A 248 -6.83 -15.31 1.20
N THR A 249 -8.01 -14.68 1.16
CA THR A 249 -9.19 -15.22 0.43
C THR A 249 -9.38 -14.63 -0.96
N LEU A 250 -8.77 -13.47 -1.25
CA LEU A 250 -8.85 -12.81 -2.54
C LEU A 250 -7.65 -13.17 -3.42
N PRO A 251 -7.85 -13.47 -4.71
CA PRO A 251 -6.72 -13.66 -5.61
C PRO A 251 -5.98 -12.34 -5.87
N TRP A 252 -4.70 -12.46 -6.23
CA TRP A 252 -3.95 -11.38 -6.87
C TRP A 252 -4.00 -11.58 -8.38
N SER A 253 -5.10 -11.15 -9.00
CA SER A 253 -5.31 -11.30 -10.45
C SER A 253 -4.51 -10.23 -11.20
N THR A 254 -3.66 -10.63 -12.14
CA THR A 254 -2.99 -9.67 -13.03
C THR A 254 -3.95 -9.23 -14.15
N THR A 255 -3.65 -8.13 -14.85
CA THR A 255 -4.49 -7.63 -15.96
C THR A 255 -4.76 -8.70 -17.04
N GLN A 256 -3.85 -9.66 -17.21
CA GLN A 256 -3.98 -10.78 -18.15
C GLN A 256 -5.09 -11.75 -17.71
N ASP A 257 -5.22 -12.00 -16.39
CA ASP A 257 -6.25 -12.85 -15.79
C ASP A 257 -7.64 -12.18 -15.88
N LEU A 258 -7.71 -10.88 -15.61
CA LEU A 258 -8.95 -10.10 -15.65
C LEU A 258 -9.55 -10.00 -17.06
N SER A 259 -8.71 -9.91 -18.10
CA SER A 259 -9.14 -9.89 -19.51
C SER A 259 -9.65 -11.25 -20.03
N SER A 260 -9.27 -12.32 -19.33
CA SER A 260 -9.65 -13.70 -19.68
C SER A 260 -10.99 -14.07 -19.05
N SER A 261 -11.25 -13.63 -17.82
CA SER A 261 -12.54 -13.80 -17.14
C SER A 261 -13.69 -13.05 -17.82
N GLN A 262 -13.44 -11.88 -18.42
CA GLN A 262 -14.45 -11.14 -19.18
C GLN A 262 -14.80 -11.76 -20.55
N ARG A 263 -14.00 -12.70 -21.06
CA ARG A 263 -14.25 -13.39 -22.34
C ARG A 263 -15.01 -14.70 -22.19
N ILE A 264 -15.20 -15.19 -20.96
CA ILE A 264 -15.86 -16.47 -20.65
C ILE A 264 -17.24 -16.25 -20.01
N SER A 265 -17.65 -14.98 -19.79
CA SER A 265 -19.00 -14.59 -19.35
C SER A 265 -19.91 -14.20 -20.49
#